data_AF-A0AAD5UQP2-F1
#
_entry.id   AF-A0AAD5UQP2-F1
#
_cell.length_a   1.000
_cell.length_b   1.000
_cell.length_c   1.000
_cell.angle_alpha   90.00
_cell.angle_beta   90.00
_cell.angle_gamma   90.00
#
_symmetry.space_group_name_H-M   'P 1'
#
loop_
_entity.id
_entity.type
_entity.pdbx_description
1 polymer ?
#
loop_
_entity_poly.entity_id
_entity_poly.type
_entity_poly.pdbx_seq_one_letter_code
_entity_poly.pdbx_strand_id
1 'polypeptide(L)'
;MSQTSESAPLPLRSIHQAFELLKHDVRRACHTQVGNQGFLQSQIQACLRFEMTVNQHQPIIPAEDVRLLRQSVGTMISDLEEAMSRSADEPDIPEVLAVTRVHTGRRGRPRIEIDPSILAEGIQYGSSRLGRSLDVSARTVRRRAVEANIVDPGIPVYVEFHDTESGQTYRWYTSSTGLQSVLTDDELDGIMLELLNSFPTFGRRMIEGHFLHLGHNVPRRRLQASYARINGPAISAFGVRRIQRRVYHVRAFNSLSHHDGQHGLVRWKIVFHAFIDGYS
;
A
#
# COMPACT_ATOMS: atom_id res chain seq x y z
N MET A 1 -46.52 -18.59 -50.09
CA MET A 1 -47.30 -17.58 -49.34
C MET A 1 -46.40 -17.03 -48.24
N SER A 2 -45.56 -16.04 -48.56
CA SER A 2 -44.72 -15.38 -47.56
C SER A 2 -45.51 -14.23 -46.95
N GLN A 3 -45.81 -14.36 -45.66
CA GLN A 3 -46.41 -13.29 -44.87
C GLN A 3 -45.38 -12.17 -44.72
N THR A 4 -45.55 -11.09 -45.48
CA THR A 4 -44.96 -9.80 -45.16
C THR A 4 -45.65 -9.30 -43.90
N SER A 5 -44.99 -9.44 -42.75
CA SER A 5 -45.41 -8.78 -41.52
C SER A 5 -45.32 -7.28 -41.75
N GLU A 6 -46.45 -6.65 -42.06
CA GLU A 6 -46.61 -5.22 -42.17
C GLU A 6 -46.37 -4.61 -40.78
N SER A 7 -45.14 -4.15 -40.52
CA SER A 7 -44.78 -3.51 -39.25
C SER A 7 -45.53 -2.18 -39.16
N ALA A 8 -46.35 -2.01 -38.13
CA ALA A 8 -47.10 -0.78 -37.89
C ALA A 8 -46.16 0.46 -37.97
N PRO A 9 -46.58 1.54 -38.64
CA PRO A 9 -45.75 2.73 -38.79
C PRO A 9 -45.41 3.34 -37.42
N LEU A 10 -44.11 3.45 -37.12
CA LEU A 10 -43.65 4.09 -35.90
C LEU A 10 -43.95 5.60 -35.95
N PRO A 11 -44.41 6.21 -34.84
CA PRO A 11 -44.55 7.66 -34.77
C PRO A 11 -43.21 8.35 -35.03
N LEU A 12 -43.21 9.45 -35.80
CA LEU A 12 -42.00 10.24 -36.12
C LEU A 12 -41.20 10.63 -34.87
N ARG A 13 -41.90 10.94 -33.78
CA ARG A 13 -41.29 11.26 -32.47
C ARG A 13 -40.44 10.11 -31.90
N SER A 14 -40.88 8.86 -32.09
CA SER A 14 -40.15 7.67 -31.63
C SER A 14 -38.85 7.48 -32.43
N ILE A 15 -38.88 7.78 -33.73
CA ILE A 15 -37.70 7.71 -34.61
C ILE A 15 -36.67 8.76 -34.20
N HIS A 16 -37.11 10.00 -33.91
CA HIS A 16 -36.22 11.06 -33.42
C HIS A 16 -35.61 10.72 -32.06
N GLN A 17 -36.39 10.15 -31.14
CA GLN A 17 -35.88 9.74 -29.83
C GLN A 17 -34.86 8.62 -29.95
N ALA A 18 -35.11 7.63 -30.82
CA ALA A 18 -34.17 6.56 -31.09
C ALA A 18 -32.86 7.08 -31.69
N PHE A 19 -32.93 8.09 -32.57
CA PHE A 19 -31.74 8.75 -33.13
C PHE A 19 -30.89 9.46 -32.07
N GLU A 20 -31.51 10.22 -31.16
CA GLU A 20 -30.76 10.92 -30.10
C GLU A 20 -30.10 9.93 -29.11
N LEU A 21 -30.76 8.81 -28.80
CA LEU A 21 -30.17 7.75 -27.99
C LEU A 21 -28.96 7.12 -28.70
N LEU A 22 -29.10 6.79 -29.99
CA LEU A 22 -28.02 6.24 -30.80
C LEU A 22 -26.81 7.19 -30.82
N LYS A 23 -27.04 8.48 -31.08
CA LYS A 23 -26.00 9.51 -31.08
C LYS A 23 -25.28 9.61 -29.73
N HIS A 24 -26.02 9.56 -28.62
CA HIS A 24 -25.44 9.55 -27.29
C HIS A 24 -24.55 8.31 -27.06
N ASP A 25 -25.04 7.13 -27.41
CA ASP A 25 -24.34 5.88 -27.22
C ASP A 25 -23.07 5.77 -28.08
N VAL A 26 -23.15 6.19 -29.35
CA VAL A 26 -21.99 6.27 -30.25
C VAL A 26 -20.94 7.23 -29.68
N ARG A 27 -21.32 8.45 -29.30
CA ARG A 27 -20.38 9.41 -28.70
C ARG A 27 -19.68 8.84 -27.48
N ARG A 28 -20.43 8.21 -26.58
CA ARG A 28 -19.86 7.57 -25.38
C ARG A 28 -18.92 6.43 -25.76
N ALA A 29 -19.28 5.60 -26.73
CA ALA A 29 -18.46 4.48 -27.19
C ALA A 29 -17.14 4.97 -27.80
N CYS A 30 -17.17 5.97 -28.69
CA CYS A 30 -15.96 6.53 -29.30
C CYS A 30 -15.00 7.16 -28.28
N HIS A 31 -15.48 7.62 -27.12
CA HIS A 31 -14.61 8.21 -26.09
C HIS A 31 -14.10 7.19 -25.06
N THR A 32 -14.87 6.14 -24.77
CA THR A 32 -14.59 5.25 -23.62
C THR A 32 -14.17 3.84 -24.02
N GLN A 33 -14.40 3.44 -25.28
CA GLN A 33 -14.22 2.07 -25.75
C GLN A 33 -13.30 1.97 -26.96
N VAL A 34 -12.41 2.96 -27.15
CA VAL A 34 -11.39 2.97 -28.21
C VAL A 34 -10.56 1.67 -28.14
N GLY A 35 -10.38 1.00 -29.27
CA GLY A 35 -9.69 -0.30 -29.35
C GLY A 35 -10.49 -1.53 -28.90
N ASN A 36 -11.65 -1.38 -28.25
CA ASN A 36 -12.53 -2.50 -27.88
C ASN A 36 -13.40 -2.92 -29.08
N GLN A 37 -12.81 -3.71 -29.98
CA GLN A 37 -13.43 -4.12 -31.24
C GLN A 37 -14.81 -4.78 -31.07
N GLY A 38 -14.97 -5.67 -30.07
CA GLY A 38 -16.25 -6.35 -29.84
C GLY A 38 -17.39 -5.38 -29.47
N PHE A 39 -17.10 -4.41 -28.60
CA PHE A 39 -18.10 -3.41 -28.20
C PHE A 39 -18.41 -2.43 -29.33
N LEU A 40 -17.39 -1.91 -30.02
CA LEU A 40 -17.57 -0.98 -31.13
C LEU A 40 -18.32 -1.61 -32.30
N GLN A 41 -18.04 -2.88 -32.63
CA GLN A 41 -18.79 -3.64 -33.64
C GLN A 41 -20.28 -3.73 -33.28
N SER A 42 -20.62 -3.91 -32.00
CA SER A 42 -22.02 -3.95 -31.56
C SER A 42 -22.76 -2.62 -31.78
N GLN A 43 -22.05 -1.49 -31.67
CA GLN A 43 -22.59 -0.15 -31.90
C GLN A 43 -22.75 0.13 -33.41
N ILE A 44 -21.83 -0.34 -34.25
CA ILE A 44 -21.99 -0.30 -35.71
C ILE A 44 -23.25 -1.07 -36.12
N GLN A 45 -23.48 -2.26 -35.56
CA GLN A 45 -24.70 -3.02 -35.83
C GLN A 45 -25.97 -2.28 -35.36
N ALA A 46 -25.91 -1.51 -34.27
CA ALA A 46 -27.02 -0.66 -33.84
C ALA A 46 -27.32 0.47 -34.84
N CYS A 47 -26.28 1.10 -35.40
CA CYS A 47 -26.40 2.12 -36.44
C CYS A 47 -27.06 1.56 -37.71
N LEU A 48 -26.60 0.39 -38.19
CA LEU A 48 -27.17 -0.29 -39.35
C LEU A 48 -28.64 -0.70 -39.13
N ARG A 49 -28.99 -1.17 -37.92
CA ARG A 49 -30.38 -1.47 -37.56
C ARG A 49 -31.26 -0.22 -37.62
N PHE A 50 -30.78 0.90 -37.10
CA PHE A 50 -31.52 2.16 -37.15
C PHE A 50 -31.73 2.63 -38.59
N GLU A 51 -30.71 2.51 -39.46
CA GLU A 51 -30.84 2.84 -40.88
C GLU A 51 -31.91 1.99 -41.59
N MET A 52 -31.98 0.69 -41.30
CA MET A 52 -33.04 -0.18 -41.82
C MET A 52 -34.43 0.28 -41.39
N THR A 53 -34.59 0.71 -40.13
CA THR A 53 -35.86 1.26 -39.63
C THR A 53 -36.22 2.58 -40.33
N VAL A 54 -35.26 3.46 -40.57
CA VAL A 54 -35.49 4.70 -41.33
C VAL A 54 -35.93 4.40 -42.76
N ASN A 55 -35.34 3.40 -43.41
CA ASN A 55 -35.71 2.98 -44.77
C ASN A 55 -37.14 2.42 -44.84
N GLN A 56 -37.54 1.62 -43.84
CA GLN A 56 -38.90 1.07 -43.75
C GLN A 56 -39.97 2.15 -43.56
N HIS A 57 -39.66 3.22 -42.83
CA HIS A 57 -40.58 4.33 -42.55
C HIS A 57 -40.35 5.58 -43.41
N GLN A 58 -39.59 5.47 -44.50
CA GLN A 58 -39.30 6.56 -45.43
C GLN A 58 -40.54 7.35 -45.91
N PRO A 59 -41.73 6.74 -46.15
CA PRO A 59 -42.90 7.50 -46.59
C PRO A 59 -43.46 8.51 -45.57
N ILE A 60 -43.10 8.36 -44.29
CA ILE A 60 -43.65 9.15 -43.17
C ILE A 60 -42.66 10.25 -42.73
N ILE A 61 -41.41 10.13 -43.13
CA ILE A 61 -40.33 11.04 -42.75
C ILE A 61 -40.12 12.05 -43.90
N PRO A 62 -39.99 13.35 -43.60
CA PRO A 62 -39.64 14.35 -44.61
C PRO A 62 -38.38 13.96 -45.39
N ALA A 63 -38.37 14.15 -46.71
CA ALA A 63 -37.26 13.72 -47.56
C ALA A 63 -35.92 14.39 -47.22
N GLU A 64 -35.94 15.58 -46.61
CA GLU A 64 -34.76 16.27 -46.08
C GLU A 64 -34.20 15.58 -44.84
N ASP A 65 -35.06 15.23 -43.89
CA ASP A 65 -34.68 14.54 -42.65
C ASP A 65 -34.11 13.15 -42.94
N VAL A 66 -34.66 12.43 -43.92
CA VAL A 66 -34.11 11.12 -44.34
C VAL A 66 -32.66 11.27 -44.84
N ARG A 67 -32.37 12.33 -45.61
CA ARG A 67 -30.99 12.59 -46.08
C ARG A 67 -30.07 12.90 -44.92
N LEU A 68 -30.50 13.77 -44.00
CA LEU A 68 -29.72 14.17 -42.84
C LEU A 68 -29.43 12.99 -41.90
N LEU A 69 -30.43 12.14 -41.65
CA LEU A 69 -30.29 10.94 -40.81
C LEU A 69 -29.29 9.96 -41.42
N ARG A 70 -29.39 9.67 -42.73
CA ARG A 70 -28.42 8.79 -43.40
C ARG A 70 -27.00 9.33 -43.35
N GLN A 71 -26.82 10.63 -43.63
CA GLN A 71 -25.50 11.26 -43.55
C GLN A 71 -24.93 11.20 -42.12
N SER A 72 -25.77 11.46 -41.13
CA SER A 72 -25.36 11.45 -39.71
C SER A 72 -24.99 10.04 -39.25
N VAL A 73 -25.78 9.02 -39.63
CA VAL A 73 -25.48 7.61 -39.33
C VAL A 73 -24.21 7.16 -40.03
N GLY A 74 -23.99 7.55 -41.30
CA GLY A 74 -22.75 7.26 -42.01
C GLY A 74 -21.51 7.87 -41.32
N THR A 75 -21.65 9.10 -40.81
CA THR A 75 -20.59 9.76 -40.02
C THR A 75 -20.32 8.99 -38.72
N MET A 76 -21.38 8.59 -38.00
CA MET A 76 -21.26 7.79 -36.77
C MET A 76 -20.57 6.45 -36.99
N ILE A 77 -20.85 5.76 -38.10
CA ILE A 77 -20.17 4.49 -38.45
C ILE A 77 -18.70 4.75 -38.72
N SER A 78 -18.37 5.79 -39.52
CA SER A 78 -16.98 6.17 -39.78
C SER A 78 -16.21 6.49 -38.49
N ASP A 79 -16.83 7.22 -37.55
CA ASP A 79 -16.22 7.55 -36.25
C ASP A 79 -15.95 6.30 -35.41
N LEU A 80 -16.88 5.32 -35.45
CA LEU A 80 -16.72 4.03 -34.75
C LEU A 80 -15.62 3.17 -35.39
N GLU A 81 -15.55 3.13 -36.72
CA GLU A 81 -14.49 2.42 -37.46
C GLU A 81 -13.13 3.05 -37.20
N GLU A 82 -13.04 4.38 -37.15
CA GLU A 82 -11.82 5.08 -36.75
C GLU A 82 -11.44 4.72 -35.30
N ALA A 83 -12.40 4.72 -34.38
CA ALA A 83 -12.17 4.33 -32.98
C ALA A 83 -11.78 2.84 -32.83
N MET A 84 -12.17 1.97 -33.77
CA MET A 84 -11.69 0.59 -33.83
C MET A 84 -10.23 0.49 -34.32
N SER A 85 -9.83 1.38 -35.23
CA SER A 85 -8.47 1.43 -35.79
C SER A 85 -7.46 2.14 -34.88
N ARG A 86 -7.93 3.06 -34.02
CA ARG A 86 -7.11 3.67 -32.96
C ARG A 86 -6.86 2.62 -31.88
N SER A 87 -5.68 2.03 -31.89
CA SER A 87 -5.24 1.17 -30.78
C SER A 87 -5.08 2.02 -29.52
N ALA A 88 -5.75 1.64 -28.43
CA ALA A 88 -5.55 2.27 -27.11
C ALA A 88 -4.25 1.80 -26.45
N ASP A 89 -3.80 0.59 -26.78
CA ASP A 89 -2.52 0.02 -26.38
C ASP A 89 -1.70 -0.23 -27.64
N GLU A 90 -0.61 0.50 -27.82
CA GLU A 90 0.42 0.13 -28.79
C GLU A 90 1.21 -1.01 -28.13
N PRO A 91 1.09 -2.27 -28.61
CA PRO A 91 1.65 -3.44 -27.91
C PRO A 91 3.18 -3.39 -27.78
N ASP A 92 3.82 -2.52 -28.56
CA ASP A 92 5.26 -2.34 -28.61
C ASP A 92 5.78 -1.17 -27.75
N ILE A 93 4.92 -0.40 -27.05
CA ILE A 93 5.41 0.55 -26.05
C ILE A 93 5.83 -0.24 -24.81
N PRO A 94 7.12 -0.26 -24.45
CA PRO A 94 7.56 -0.93 -23.24
C PRO A 94 6.92 -0.27 -22.01
N GLU A 95 6.46 -1.07 -21.07
CA GLU A 95 5.98 -0.58 -19.77
C GLU A 95 7.00 0.39 -19.18
N VAL A 96 6.55 1.60 -18.79
CA VAL A 96 7.39 2.55 -18.06
C VAL A 96 7.55 2.01 -16.64
N LEU A 97 8.54 1.13 -16.46
CA LEU A 97 8.87 0.54 -15.18
C LEU A 97 9.58 1.59 -14.31
N ALA A 98 8.80 2.23 -13.43
CA ALA A 98 9.32 3.16 -12.43
C ALA A 98 10.39 2.53 -11.51
N VAL A 99 10.38 1.20 -11.38
CA VAL A 99 11.32 0.43 -10.56
C VAL A 99 11.86 -0.76 -11.35
N THR A 100 13.18 -0.89 -11.42
CA THR A 100 13.85 -2.01 -12.10
C THR A 100 14.82 -2.73 -11.18
N ARG A 101 15.03 -4.04 -11.40
CA ARG A 101 16.01 -4.84 -10.65
C ARG A 101 17.23 -5.11 -11.51
N VAL A 102 18.33 -4.45 -11.20
CA VAL A 102 19.62 -4.59 -11.87
C VAL A 102 20.46 -5.67 -11.18
N HIS A 103 20.91 -6.65 -11.97
CA HIS A 103 21.82 -7.70 -11.52
C HIS A 103 23.26 -7.25 -11.80
N THR A 104 24.07 -7.11 -10.75
CA THR A 104 25.45 -6.58 -10.86
C THR A 104 26.49 -7.67 -11.14
N GLY A 105 26.08 -8.92 -11.36
CA GLY A 105 26.96 -10.08 -11.53
C GLY A 105 27.68 -10.55 -10.26
N ARG A 106 27.54 -9.83 -9.13
CA ARG A 106 28.12 -10.19 -7.83
C ARG A 106 27.10 -10.96 -6.98
N ARG A 107 27.59 -11.82 -6.08
CA ARG A 107 26.75 -12.57 -5.14
C ARG A 107 26.03 -11.59 -4.20
N GLY A 108 24.70 -11.64 -4.15
CA GLY A 108 23.88 -10.78 -3.28
C GLY A 108 22.47 -10.52 -3.83
N ARG A 109 21.65 -9.79 -3.05
CA ARG A 109 20.30 -9.37 -3.48
C ARG A 109 20.42 -8.40 -4.67
N PRO A 110 19.61 -8.58 -5.73
CA PRO A 110 19.60 -7.66 -6.89
C PRO A 110 19.40 -6.20 -6.47
N ARG A 111 20.07 -5.31 -7.20
CA ARG A 111 20.06 -3.87 -6.95
C ARG A 111 18.74 -3.30 -7.50
N ILE A 112 17.93 -2.68 -6.65
CA ILE A 112 16.69 -2.02 -7.10
C ILE A 112 17.05 -0.61 -7.57
N GLU A 113 16.81 -0.24 -8.82
CA GLU A 113 16.89 1.13 -9.33
C GLU A 113 15.49 1.74 -9.44
N ILE A 114 15.41 3.05 -9.25
CA ILE A 114 14.18 3.84 -9.36
C ILE A 114 14.46 4.96 -10.36
N ASP A 115 13.50 5.25 -11.24
CA ASP A 115 13.64 6.33 -12.20
C ASP A 115 13.96 7.68 -11.49
N PRO A 116 15.03 8.39 -11.87
CA PRO A 116 15.41 9.64 -11.24
C PRO A 116 14.34 10.74 -11.28
N SER A 117 13.53 10.79 -12.34
CA SER A 117 12.46 11.79 -12.50
C SER A 117 11.34 11.58 -11.47
N ILE A 118 10.84 10.34 -11.39
CA ILE A 118 9.84 9.92 -10.40
C ILE A 118 10.37 10.09 -8.98
N LEU A 119 11.66 9.80 -8.78
CA LEU A 119 12.30 9.96 -7.49
C LEU A 119 12.41 11.44 -7.07
N ALA A 120 12.79 12.33 -7.99
CA ALA A 120 12.89 13.77 -7.74
C ALA A 120 11.53 14.40 -7.39
N GLU A 121 10.47 14.03 -8.12
CA GLU A 121 9.12 14.51 -7.82
C GLU A 121 8.52 13.84 -6.59
N GLY A 122 8.71 12.54 -6.42
CA GLY A 122 8.05 11.78 -5.37
C GLY A 122 8.64 12.01 -3.98
N ILE A 123 9.93 12.34 -3.88
CA ILE A 123 10.62 12.46 -2.60
C ILE A 123 10.11 13.62 -1.76
N GLN A 124 9.55 14.66 -2.39
CA GLN A 124 8.94 15.81 -1.71
C GLN A 124 7.78 15.39 -0.78
N TYR A 125 7.11 14.28 -1.10
CA TYR A 125 6.01 13.71 -0.31
C TYR A 125 6.49 12.71 0.75
N GLY A 126 7.81 12.50 0.85
CA GLY A 126 8.47 11.63 1.83
C GLY A 126 8.70 10.19 1.35
N SER A 127 9.87 9.64 1.72
CA SER A 127 10.33 8.31 1.28
C SER A 127 9.40 7.15 1.65
N SER A 128 8.65 7.27 2.76
CA SER A 128 7.71 6.23 3.22
C SER A 128 6.42 6.18 2.42
N ARG A 129 5.96 7.32 1.90
CA ARG A 129 4.76 7.38 1.06
C ARG A 129 5.11 6.91 -0.36
N LEU A 130 6.20 7.45 -0.92
CA LEU A 130 6.70 7.03 -2.22
C LEU A 130 7.05 5.53 -2.25
N GLY A 131 7.66 5.01 -1.17
CA GLY A 131 7.99 3.59 -1.08
C GLY A 131 6.76 2.68 -1.11
N ARG A 132 5.64 3.09 -0.51
CA ARG A 132 4.38 2.33 -0.59
C ARG A 132 3.80 2.30 -2.00
N SER A 133 3.90 3.41 -2.73
CA SER A 133 3.41 3.50 -4.12
C SER A 133 4.25 2.68 -5.09
N LEU A 134 5.55 2.58 -4.85
CA LEU A 134 6.52 1.89 -5.71
C LEU A 134 6.86 0.46 -5.24
N ASP A 135 6.16 -0.05 -4.22
CA ASP A 135 6.45 -1.35 -3.56
C ASP A 135 7.93 -1.56 -3.17
N VAL A 136 8.54 -0.50 -2.62
CA VAL A 136 9.94 -0.51 -2.16
C VAL A 136 10.05 0.06 -0.76
N SER A 137 11.02 -0.40 0.01
CA SER A 137 11.21 0.13 1.36
C SER A 137 11.61 1.60 1.33
N ALA A 138 11.11 2.40 2.29
CA ALA A 138 11.46 3.80 2.45
C ALA A 138 12.99 4.05 2.50
N ARG A 139 13.72 3.07 3.06
CA ARG A 139 15.19 3.08 3.11
C ARG A 139 15.82 2.95 1.73
N THR A 140 15.27 2.11 0.85
CA THR A 140 15.74 1.99 -0.53
C THR A 140 15.48 3.27 -1.30
N VAL A 141 14.28 3.85 -1.17
CA VAL A 141 13.94 5.15 -1.78
C VAL A 141 14.92 6.23 -1.35
N ARG A 142 15.13 6.40 -0.04
CA ARG A 142 16.07 7.41 0.48
C ARG A 142 17.50 7.15 0.00
N ARG A 143 17.95 5.89 0.01
CA ARG A 143 19.29 5.53 -0.49
C ARG A 143 19.47 5.93 -1.96
N ARG A 144 18.47 5.66 -2.81
CA ARG A 144 18.51 6.07 -4.22
C ARG A 144 18.54 7.59 -4.37
N ALA A 145 17.76 8.30 -3.57
CA ALA A 145 17.71 9.75 -3.63
C ALA A 145 19.05 10.39 -3.23
N VAL A 146 19.75 9.80 -2.26
CA VAL A 146 21.12 10.22 -1.89
C VAL A 146 22.13 9.88 -3.00
N GLU A 147 22.10 8.68 -3.56
CA GLU A 147 22.99 8.28 -4.67
C GLU A 147 22.78 9.13 -5.94
N ALA A 148 21.54 9.59 -6.18
CA ALA A 148 21.19 10.48 -7.28
C ALA A 148 21.44 11.98 -6.98
N ASN A 149 21.99 12.32 -5.81
CA ASN A 149 22.20 13.71 -5.35
C ASN A 149 20.91 14.56 -5.27
N ILE A 150 19.76 13.93 -5.04
CA ILE A 150 18.45 14.60 -4.85
C ILE A 150 18.27 14.99 -3.38
N VAL A 151 18.79 14.19 -2.45
CA VAL A 151 18.69 14.40 -1.00
C VAL A 151 20.08 14.34 -0.38
N ASP A 152 20.36 15.28 0.52
CA ASP A 152 21.63 15.29 1.24
C ASP A 152 21.79 14.03 2.13
N PRO A 153 23.00 13.45 2.17
CA PRO A 153 23.31 12.37 3.10
C PRO A 153 23.12 12.84 4.54
N GLY A 154 22.72 11.92 5.41
CA GLY A 154 22.66 12.20 6.85
C GLY A 154 24.05 12.40 7.44
N ILE A 155 24.11 13.00 8.63
CA ILE A 155 25.36 13.18 9.38
C ILE A 155 26.07 11.83 9.50
N PRO A 156 27.37 11.75 9.17
CA PRO A 156 28.10 10.50 9.22
C PRO A 156 28.17 9.97 10.67
N VAL A 157 28.14 8.65 10.80
CA VAL A 157 28.20 7.96 12.11
C VAL A 157 29.53 8.22 12.81
N TYR A 158 30.59 8.45 12.05
CA TYR A 158 31.87 8.89 12.58
C TYR A 158 32.55 9.89 11.64
N VAL A 159 33.42 10.73 12.20
CA VAL A 159 34.32 11.62 11.46
C VAL A 159 35.75 11.14 11.70
N GLU A 160 36.52 10.94 10.64
CA GLU A 160 37.95 10.64 10.73
C GLU A 160 38.76 11.94 10.66
N PHE A 161 39.69 12.11 11.60
CA PHE A 161 40.66 13.20 11.60
C PHE A 161 42.06 12.62 11.41
N HIS A 162 42.79 13.12 10.42
CA HIS A 162 44.19 12.79 10.22
C HIS A 162 45.05 13.89 10.81
N ASP A 163 45.83 13.56 11.82
CA ASP A 163 46.82 14.48 12.37
C ASP A 163 48.06 14.46 11.46
N THR A 164 48.34 15.59 10.82
CA THR A 164 49.46 15.75 9.87
C THR A 164 50.83 15.73 10.57
N GLU A 165 50.90 15.96 11.88
CA GLU A 165 52.17 15.95 12.62
C GLU A 165 52.51 14.57 13.19
N SER A 166 51.52 13.81 13.67
CA SER A 166 51.73 12.49 14.28
C SER A 166 51.48 11.31 13.34
N GLY A 167 50.84 11.53 12.19
CA GLY A 167 50.44 10.48 11.25
C GLY A 167 49.33 9.55 11.77
N GLN A 168 48.71 9.89 12.90
CA GLN A 168 47.61 9.11 13.48
C GLN A 168 46.24 9.52 12.93
N THR A 169 45.36 8.54 12.79
CA THR A 169 43.96 8.74 12.40
C THR A 169 43.05 8.54 13.63
N TYR A 170 42.30 9.58 14.00
CA TYR A 170 41.32 9.54 15.08
C TYR A 170 39.91 9.38 14.51
N ARG A 171 39.09 8.53 15.12
CA ARG A 171 37.67 8.34 14.77
C ARG A 171 36.78 8.87 15.90
N TRP A 172 35.96 9.88 15.61
CA TRP A 172 34.94 10.36 16.54
C TRP A 172 33.57 9.87 16.11
N TYR A 173 32.88 9.14 16.99
CA TYR A 173 31.56 8.57 16.72
C TYR A 173 30.45 9.49 17.24
N THR A 174 29.51 9.83 16.38
CA THR A 174 28.27 10.51 16.77
C THR A 174 27.28 9.47 17.28
N SER A 175 27.07 9.42 18.59
CA SER A 175 26.02 8.56 19.17
C SER A 175 24.65 9.09 18.78
N SER A 176 23.83 8.25 18.14
CA SER A 176 22.41 8.56 17.89
C SER A 176 21.53 8.34 19.12
N THR A 177 22.10 7.83 20.22
CA THR A 177 21.37 7.68 21.50
C THR A 177 21.37 9.04 22.20
N GLY A 178 20.18 9.52 22.58
CA GLY A 178 20.03 10.76 23.33
C GLY A 178 20.91 10.76 24.59
N LEU A 179 21.33 11.95 25.02
CA LEU A 179 22.13 12.12 26.23
C LEU A 179 21.43 11.43 27.41
N GLN A 180 22.21 10.70 28.21
CA GLN A 180 21.70 10.06 29.42
C GLN A 180 21.58 11.11 30.52
N SER A 181 20.54 11.00 31.35
CA SER A 181 20.39 11.90 32.49
C SER A 181 21.54 11.74 33.48
N VAL A 182 22.07 12.87 33.95
CA VAL A 182 23.12 12.95 34.97
C VAL A 182 22.49 12.88 36.38
N LEU A 183 21.52 11.99 36.58
CA LEU A 183 20.93 11.76 37.90
C LEU A 183 21.89 10.94 38.75
N THR A 184 22.09 11.36 39.99
CA THR A 184 22.74 10.54 41.03
C THR A 184 21.87 9.35 41.41
N ASP A 185 22.44 8.36 42.10
CA ASP A 185 21.67 7.20 42.53
C ASP A 185 20.62 7.56 43.60
N ASP A 186 20.89 8.54 44.46
CA ASP A 186 19.94 9.00 45.48
C ASP A 186 18.75 9.77 44.88
N GLU A 187 19.00 10.64 43.89
CA GLU A 187 17.94 11.34 43.16
C GLU A 187 17.08 10.35 42.37
N LEU A 188 17.72 9.35 41.74
CA LEU A 188 17.03 8.30 41.02
C LEU A 188 16.12 7.48 41.96
N ASP A 189 16.62 7.16 43.15
CA ASP A 189 15.89 6.39 44.14
C ASP A 189 14.73 7.19 44.74
N GLY A 190 14.90 8.50 44.96
CA GLY A 190 13.83 9.40 45.40
C GLY A 190 12.66 9.45 44.42
N ILE A 191 12.95 9.67 43.13
CA ILE A 191 11.91 9.69 42.08
C ILE A 191 11.22 8.33 41.96
N MET A 192 11.99 7.24 42.02
CA MET A 192 11.45 5.88 41.95
C MET A 192 10.55 5.57 43.15
N LEU A 193 10.90 6.03 44.35
CA LEU A 193 10.10 5.85 45.56
C LEU A 193 8.78 6.62 45.47
N GLU A 194 8.80 7.88 45.03
CA GLU A 194 7.61 8.69 44.81
C GLU A 194 6.67 8.05 43.78
N LEU A 195 7.23 7.56 42.68
CA LEU A 195 6.52 6.84 41.63
C LEU A 195 5.82 5.58 42.19
N LEU A 196 6.53 4.75 42.96
CA LEU A 196 5.97 3.51 43.49
C LEU A 196 4.97 3.74 44.62
N ASN A 197 5.11 4.82 45.39
CA ASN A 197 4.10 5.23 46.37
C ASN A 197 2.79 5.66 45.69
N SER A 198 2.90 6.37 44.57
CA SER A 198 1.74 6.82 43.79
C SER A 198 1.12 5.67 42.98
N PHE A 199 1.96 4.78 42.44
CA PHE A 199 1.56 3.71 41.52
C PHE A 199 2.24 2.37 41.87
N PRO A 200 1.78 1.68 42.94
CA PRO A 200 2.44 0.49 43.46
C PRO A 200 2.43 -0.71 42.50
N THR A 201 1.53 -0.72 41.50
CA THR A 201 1.39 -1.81 40.53
C THR A 201 2.17 -1.59 39.24
N PHE A 202 2.96 -0.51 39.13
CA PHE A 202 3.71 -0.22 37.92
C PHE A 202 4.77 -1.29 37.62
N GLY A 203 4.58 -1.95 36.48
CA GLY A 203 5.60 -2.85 35.94
C GLY A 203 6.79 -2.08 35.36
N ARG A 204 7.91 -2.78 35.16
CA ARG A 204 9.20 -2.20 34.69
C ARG A 204 9.11 -1.30 33.45
N ARG A 205 8.21 -1.61 32.50
CA ARG A 205 7.99 -0.78 31.29
C ARG A 205 7.26 0.52 31.59
N MET A 206 6.32 0.51 32.53
CA MET A 206 5.58 1.71 32.96
C MET A 206 6.51 2.65 33.72
N ILE A 207 7.39 2.09 34.57
CA ILE A 207 8.44 2.84 35.25
C ILE A 207 9.35 3.55 34.24
N GLU A 208 9.90 2.81 33.28
CA GLU A 208 10.74 3.38 32.21
C GLU A 208 10.02 4.49 31.44
N GLY A 209 8.73 4.29 31.08
CA GLY A 209 7.92 5.31 30.43
C GLY A 209 7.68 6.55 31.28
N HIS A 210 7.50 6.38 32.60
CA HIS A 210 7.32 7.51 33.51
C HIS A 210 8.57 8.38 33.63
N PHE A 211 9.75 7.76 33.73
CA PHE A 211 11.02 8.50 33.71
C PHE A 211 11.21 9.28 32.41
N LEU A 212 10.87 8.67 31.26
CA LEU A 212 10.90 9.37 29.98
C LEU A 212 9.90 10.55 29.93
N HIS A 213 8.71 10.38 30.51
CA HIS A 213 7.72 11.46 30.61
C HIS A 213 8.22 12.64 31.46
N LEU A 214 8.97 12.36 32.53
CA LEU A 214 9.64 13.37 33.35
C LEU A 214 10.88 14.00 32.67
N GLY A 215 11.19 13.60 31.43
CA GLY A 215 12.35 14.10 30.69
C GLY A 215 13.67 13.42 31.06
N HIS A 216 13.62 12.34 31.83
CA HIS A 216 14.81 11.61 32.25
C HIS A 216 15.08 10.37 31.38
N ASN A 217 16.16 10.42 30.60
CA ASN A 217 16.66 9.29 29.85
C ASN A 217 17.65 8.47 30.70
N VAL A 218 17.11 7.57 31.52
CA VAL A 218 17.91 6.71 32.42
C VAL A 218 18.05 5.31 31.84
N PRO A 219 19.27 4.74 31.76
CA PRO A 219 19.47 3.37 31.30
C PRO A 219 18.67 2.35 32.12
N ARG A 220 18.05 1.38 31.44
CA ARG A 220 17.24 0.32 32.06
C ARG A 220 17.95 -0.42 33.20
N ARG A 221 19.28 -0.58 33.11
CA ARG A 221 20.10 -1.19 34.17
C ARG A 221 20.09 -0.39 35.48
N ARG A 222 20.12 0.95 35.39
CA ARG A 222 20.10 1.84 36.56
C ARG A 222 18.72 1.87 37.20
N LEU A 223 17.66 1.93 36.39
CA LEU A 223 16.28 1.82 36.89
C LEU A 223 16.04 0.50 37.65
N GLN A 224 16.58 -0.61 37.15
CA GLN A 224 16.48 -1.90 37.84
C GLN A 224 17.28 -1.94 39.15
N ALA A 225 18.47 -1.36 39.16
CA ALA A 225 19.29 -1.25 40.37
C ALA A 225 18.59 -0.39 41.44
N SER A 226 18.06 0.77 41.04
CA SER A 226 17.26 1.65 41.89
C SER A 226 16.03 0.95 42.47
N TYR A 227 15.25 0.29 41.62
CA TYR A 227 14.09 -0.50 42.05
C TYR A 227 14.46 -1.58 43.07
N ALA A 228 15.60 -2.26 42.88
CA ALA A 228 16.08 -3.28 43.80
C ALA A 228 16.62 -2.71 45.12
N ARG A 229 17.21 -1.50 45.12
CA ARG A 229 17.63 -0.81 46.35
C ARG A 229 16.44 -0.41 47.20
N ILE A 230 15.37 0.09 46.58
CA ILE A 230 14.17 0.56 47.29
C ILE A 230 13.31 -0.59 47.83
N ASN A 231 13.00 -1.57 46.98
CA ASN A 231 12.10 -2.67 47.34
C ASN A 231 12.82 -3.85 47.99
N GLY A 232 14.14 -3.78 48.13
CA GLY A 232 14.98 -4.88 48.58
C GLY A 232 15.03 -6.05 47.56
N PRO A 233 15.65 -7.18 47.95
CA PRO A 233 15.62 -8.38 47.12
C PRO A 233 14.18 -8.78 46.85
N ALA A 234 13.87 -9.15 45.60
CA ALA A 234 12.54 -9.62 45.24
C ALA A 234 12.09 -10.69 46.25
N ILE A 235 10.89 -10.54 46.80
CA ILE A 235 10.23 -11.56 47.63
C ILE A 235 9.97 -12.77 46.72
N SER A 236 11.01 -13.55 46.44
CA SER A 236 10.92 -14.74 45.62
C SER A 236 10.50 -15.91 46.51
N ALA A 237 9.29 -15.83 47.10
CA ALA A 237 8.60 -17.03 47.53
C ALA A 237 8.31 -17.95 46.33
N PHE A 238 8.30 -17.37 45.12
CA PHE A 238 8.22 -18.09 43.86
C PHE A 238 9.36 -17.60 42.97
N GLY A 239 10.48 -18.32 42.95
CA GLY A 239 11.60 -18.05 42.05
C GLY A 239 11.15 -17.89 40.61
N VAL A 240 12.01 -17.30 39.77
CA VAL A 240 11.81 -17.23 38.32
C VAL A 240 11.61 -18.66 37.81
N ARG A 241 10.35 -19.10 37.71
CA ARG A 241 9.99 -20.35 37.04
C ARG A 241 10.23 -20.10 35.57
N ARG A 242 11.48 -20.26 35.14
CA ARG A 242 11.83 -20.35 33.72
C ARG A 242 10.95 -21.46 33.17
N ILE A 243 9.99 -21.11 32.32
CA ILE A 243 9.12 -22.09 31.66
C ILE A 243 10.05 -23.03 30.90
N GLN A 244 10.21 -24.25 31.40
CA GLN A 244 10.89 -25.31 30.68
C GLN A 244 9.92 -25.83 29.63
N ARG A 245 10.07 -25.36 28.39
CA ARG A 245 9.36 -25.93 27.26
C ARG A 245 9.94 -27.31 26.97
N ARG A 246 9.10 -28.35 27.03
CA ARG A 246 9.47 -29.70 26.62
C ARG A 246 9.34 -29.82 25.10
N VAL A 247 10.28 -30.49 24.46
CA VAL A 247 10.18 -30.90 23.06
C VAL A 247 9.63 -32.32 23.04
N TYR A 248 8.58 -32.56 22.25
CA TYR A 248 7.98 -33.88 22.04
C TYR A 248 7.79 -34.10 20.54
N HIS A 249 7.76 -35.36 20.12
CA HIS A 249 7.42 -35.77 18.75
C HIS A 249 6.26 -36.74 18.83
N VAL A 250 5.32 -36.64 17.90
CA VAL A 250 4.12 -37.47 17.85
C VAL A 250 4.15 -38.31 16.58
N ARG A 251 3.61 -39.53 16.63
CA ARG A 251 3.77 -40.54 15.57
C ARG A 251 3.10 -40.17 14.24
N ALA A 252 2.00 -39.42 14.27
CA ALA A 252 1.22 -39.02 13.09
C ALA A 252 0.34 -37.80 13.40
N PHE A 253 -0.28 -37.22 12.36
CA PHE A 253 -1.33 -36.21 12.49
C PHE A 253 -2.48 -36.70 13.39
N ASN A 254 -3.13 -35.78 14.10
CA ASN A 254 -4.24 -36.02 15.03
C ASN A 254 -3.94 -36.99 16.17
N SER A 255 -2.67 -37.29 16.43
CA SER A 255 -2.27 -38.19 17.53
C SER A 255 -2.19 -37.46 18.87
N LEU A 256 -2.11 -36.13 18.86
CA LEU A 256 -2.12 -35.25 20.03
C LEU A 256 -2.70 -33.89 19.62
N SER A 257 -3.62 -33.34 20.41
CA SER A 257 -4.14 -31.98 20.17
C SER A 257 -3.81 -31.08 21.37
N HIS A 258 -3.16 -29.95 21.11
CA HIS A 258 -2.98 -28.89 22.10
C HIS A 258 -4.25 -28.07 22.17
N HIS A 259 -4.84 -28.03 23.37
CA HIS A 259 -5.98 -27.18 23.68
C HIS A 259 -5.50 -26.01 24.54
N ASP A 260 -5.77 -24.79 24.10
CA ASP A 260 -5.50 -23.59 24.89
C ASP A 260 -6.65 -22.58 24.78
N GLY A 261 -6.83 -21.81 25.85
CA GLY A 261 -7.91 -20.82 25.99
C GLY A 261 -7.37 -19.39 25.96
N GLN A 262 -7.88 -18.56 25.06
CA GLN A 262 -7.64 -17.11 25.07
C GLN A 262 -8.77 -16.39 25.81
N HIS A 263 -8.43 -15.81 26.96
CA HIS A 263 -9.36 -15.12 27.87
C HIS A 263 -9.32 -13.59 27.76
N GLY A 264 -8.60 -13.02 26.78
CA GLY A 264 -8.47 -11.57 26.61
C GLY A 264 -9.80 -10.79 26.53
N LEU A 265 -10.90 -11.44 26.12
CA LEU A 265 -12.25 -10.84 26.03
C LEU A 265 -13.21 -11.31 27.14
N VAL A 266 -12.71 -11.90 28.23
CA VAL A 266 -13.55 -12.45 29.31
C VAL A 266 -14.49 -11.41 29.95
N ARG A 267 -14.10 -10.13 29.95
CA ARG A 267 -14.96 -9.02 30.44
C ARG A 267 -16.27 -8.90 29.68
N TRP A 268 -16.29 -9.29 28.40
CA TRP A 268 -17.49 -9.34 27.56
C TRP A 268 -18.13 -10.74 27.52
N LYS A 269 -17.72 -11.64 28.42
CA LYS A 269 -18.17 -13.04 28.49
C LYS A 269 -17.86 -13.87 27.22
N ILE A 270 -16.80 -13.52 26.51
CA ILE A 270 -16.32 -14.25 25.33
C ILE A 270 -14.99 -14.93 25.67
N VAL A 271 -14.89 -16.22 25.38
CA VAL A 271 -13.67 -17.03 25.54
C VAL A 271 -13.47 -17.84 24.26
N PHE A 272 -12.26 -17.78 23.70
CA PHE A 272 -11.89 -18.61 22.55
C PHE A 272 -11.09 -19.81 23.01
N HIS A 273 -11.50 -20.99 22.58
CA HIS A 273 -10.73 -22.22 22.73
C HIS A 273 -10.23 -22.65 21.37
N ALA A 274 -8.92 -22.86 21.25
CA ALA A 274 -8.29 -23.32 20.02
C ALA A 274 -7.66 -24.69 20.23
N PHE A 275 -7.73 -25.52 19.20
CA PHE A 275 -7.08 -26.82 19.14
C PHE A 275 -6.06 -26.81 18.01
N ILE A 276 -4.82 -27.18 18.30
CA ILE A 276 -3.74 -27.28 17.31
C ILE A 276 -3.20 -28.71 17.35
N ASP A 277 -3.05 -29.34 16.19
CA ASP A 277 -2.42 -30.66 16.08
C ASP A 277 -0.95 -30.60 16.54
N GLY A 278 -0.54 -31.55 17.36
CA GLY A 278 0.79 -31.61 17.96
C GLY A 278 1.85 -32.22 17.06
N TYR A 279 1.51 -32.62 15.83
CA TYR A 279 2.48 -33.11 14.86
C TYR A 279 3.38 -31.97 14.38
N SER A 280 4.66 -32.04 14.74
CA SER A 280 5.71 -31.08 14.40
C SER A 280 7.06 -31.78 14.24
#